data_AF-A0A7U7EKA6-F1
#
_entry.id   AF-A0A7U7EKA6-F1
#
_cell.length_a   1.000
_cell.length_b   1.000
_cell.length_c   1.000
_cell.angle_alpha   90.00
_cell.angle_beta   90.00
_cell.angle_gamma   90.00
#
_symmetry.space_group_name_H-M   'P 1'
#
loop_
_entity.id
_entity.type
_entity.pdbx_description
1 polymer ?
#
loop_
_entity_poly.entity_id
_entity_poly.type
_entity_poly.pdbx_seq_one_letter_code
_entity_poly.pdbx_strand_id
1 'polypeptide(L)'
;MSRLSFLGAGVLGCVAACTNLSSTYRDEPLVAQVHKGMSIEQVRQIGGEPLRTSPRNVSPGSCDDYRLSGVQPYHVAFDADGRVAARGFINCEAFERADYQRLHPVREGGY
;
A
#
# COMPACT_ATOMS: atom_id res chain seq x y z
N MET A 1 -24.42 -45.72 -31.97
CA MET A 1 -25.25 -44.71 -31.27
C MET A 1 -24.55 -44.35 -29.96
N SER A 2 -24.19 -43.06 -29.89
CA SER A 2 -23.64 -42.22 -28.81
C SER A 2 -23.48 -42.79 -27.39
N ARG A 3 -22.27 -42.69 -26.83
CA ARG A 3 -22.03 -42.57 -25.38
C ARG A 3 -21.64 -41.12 -25.11
N LEU A 4 -22.60 -40.32 -24.65
CA LEU A 4 -22.39 -38.92 -24.29
C LEU A 4 -21.85 -38.87 -22.85
N SER A 5 -20.53 -38.74 -22.71
CA SER A 5 -19.89 -38.36 -21.46
C SER A 5 -19.81 -36.84 -21.40
N PHE A 6 -20.68 -36.21 -20.62
CA PHE A 6 -20.52 -34.79 -20.26
C PHE A 6 -19.85 -34.70 -18.89
N LEU A 7 -18.53 -34.50 -18.90
CA LEU A 7 -17.82 -33.95 -17.74
C LEU A 7 -18.24 -32.49 -17.60
N GLY A 8 -19.11 -32.20 -16.64
CA GLY A 8 -19.41 -30.83 -16.21
C GLY A 8 -18.25 -30.28 -15.38
N ALA A 9 -17.25 -29.69 -16.04
CA ALA A 9 -16.22 -28.90 -15.37
C ALA A 9 -16.82 -27.52 -15.02
N GLY A 10 -17.23 -27.35 -13.76
CA GLY A 10 -17.63 -26.05 -13.22
C GLY A 10 -16.43 -25.11 -13.19
N VAL A 11 -16.39 -24.15 -14.11
CA VAL A 11 -15.41 -23.06 -14.07
C VAL A 11 -15.84 -22.11 -12.94
N LEU A 12 -15.25 -22.27 -11.75
CA LEU A 12 -15.28 -21.22 -10.73
C LEU A 12 -14.41 -20.06 -11.23
N GLY A 13 -15.05 -19.07 -11.85
CA GLY A 13 -14.44 -17.78 -12.10
C GLY A 13 -14.33 -17.03 -10.78
N CYS A 14 -13.11 -16.83 -10.28
CA CYS A 14 -12.85 -15.92 -9.17
C CYS A 14 -13.27 -14.51 -9.61
N VAL A 15 -14.42 -14.04 -9.13
CA VAL A 15 -14.84 -12.65 -9.29
C VAL A 15 -13.95 -11.83 -8.37
N ALA A 16 -12.79 -11.38 -8.87
CA ALA A 16 -12.02 -10.35 -8.20
C ALA A 16 -12.89 -9.08 -8.23
N ALA A 17 -13.66 -8.85 -7.18
CA ALA A 17 -14.38 -7.60 -7.01
C ALA A 17 -13.33 -6.49 -7.00
N CYS A 18 -13.35 -5.62 -8.02
CA CYS A 18 -12.54 -4.41 -8.10
C CYS A 18 -12.97 -3.47 -6.96
N THR A 19 -12.52 -3.75 -5.75
CA THR A 19 -12.81 -2.96 -4.56
C THR A 19 -11.85 -1.78 -4.54
N ASN A 20 -12.40 -0.57 -4.65
CA ASN A 20 -11.62 0.65 -4.54
C ASN A 20 -11.32 0.93 -3.06
N LEU A 21 -10.15 0.52 -2.58
CA LEU A 21 -9.73 0.70 -1.19
C LEU A 21 -9.80 2.16 -0.73
N SER A 22 -9.53 3.12 -1.62
CA SER A 22 -9.65 4.55 -1.30
C SER A 22 -11.09 4.95 -1.00
N SER A 23 -12.08 4.30 -1.64
CA SER A 23 -13.50 4.50 -1.33
C SER A 23 -13.91 3.79 -0.05
N THR A 24 -13.43 2.56 0.17
CA THR A 24 -13.77 1.75 1.35
C THR A 24 -13.26 2.39 2.64
N TYR A 25 -12.04 2.93 2.62
CA TYR A 25 -11.38 3.51 3.79
C TYR A 25 -11.35 5.05 3.74
N ARG A 26 -12.23 5.69 2.96
CA ARG A 26 -12.24 7.15 2.75
C ARG A 26 -12.26 7.94 4.07
N ASP A 27 -13.03 7.45 5.03
CA ASP A 27 -13.32 8.16 6.29
C ASP A 27 -12.33 7.80 7.41
N GLU A 28 -11.39 6.87 7.16
CA GLU A 28 -10.29 6.61 8.10
C GLU A 28 -9.42 7.86 8.24
N PRO A 29 -9.08 8.30 9.47
CA PRO A 29 -8.39 9.58 9.69
C PRO A 29 -7.10 9.74 8.88
N LEU A 30 -6.29 8.69 8.81
CA LEU A 30 -5.05 8.66 8.02
C LEU A 30 -5.29 8.80 6.50
N VAL A 31 -6.44 8.33 6.01
CA VAL A 31 -6.79 8.45 4.58
C VAL A 31 -7.37 9.82 4.28
N ALA A 32 -8.26 10.30 5.16
CA ALA A 32 -9.00 11.54 4.98
C ALA A 32 -8.14 12.79 5.20
N GLN A 33 -7.28 12.78 6.21
CA GLN A 33 -6.67 14.00 6.76
C GLN A 33 -5.16 14.09 6.53
N VAL A 34 -4.45 12.97 6.37
CA VAL A 34 -3.00 13.02 6.11
C VAL A 34 -2.74 13.38 4.65
N HIS A 35 -1.94 14.43 4.46
CA HIS A 35 -1.56 14.95 3.15
C HIS A 35 -0.06 15.16 3.06
N LYS A 36 0.44 15.26 1.82
CA LYS A 36 1.85 15.52 1.53
C LYS A 36 2.32 16.79 2.25
N GLY A 37 3.50 16.74 2.86
CA GLY A 37 4.11 17.88 3.56
C GLY A 37 3.77 17.99 5.06
N MET A 38 2.84 17.19 5.59
CA MET A 38 2.59 17.17 7.05
C MET A 38 3.80 16.65 7.82
N SER A 39 4.01 17.12 9.05
CA SER A 39 5.07 16.59 9.92
C SER A 39 4.68 15.24 10.54
N ILE A 40 5.68 14.51 11.04
CA ILE A 40 5.48 13.26 11.79
C ILE A 40 4.51 13.47 12.96
N GLU A 41 4.66 14.56 13.72
CA GLU A 41 3.81 14.87 14.87
C GLU A 41 2.35 15.07 14.45
N GLN A 42 2.11 15.79 13.35
CA GLN A 42 0.75 15.97 12.82
C GLN A 42 0.12 14.64 12.40
N VAL A 43 0.91 13.76 11.74
CA VAL A 43 0.42 12.43 11.35
C VAL A 43 0.06 11.59 12.57
N ARG A 44 0.89 11.61 13.62
CA ARG A 44 0.64 10.86 14.86
C ARG A 44 -0.51 11.42 15.68
N GLN A 45 -0.77 12.73 15.60
CA GLN A 45 -1.99 13.33 16.16
C GLN A 45 -3.25 12.84 15.45
N ILE A 46 -3.19 12.60 14.14
CA ILE A 46 -4.31 12.13 13.33
C ILE A 46 -4.52 10.61 13.48
N GLY A 47 -3.45 9.83 13.32
CA GLY A 47 -3.50 8.38 13.21
C GLY A 47 -3.14 7.60 14.47
N GLY A 48 -2.69 8.29 15.52
CA GLY A 48 -2.14 7.67 16.71
C GLY A 48 -0.73 7.10 16.51
N GLU A 49 -0.32 6.27 17.47
CA GLU A 49 0.98 5.60 17.45
C GLU A 49 1.04 4.56 16.33
N PRO A 50 2.09 4.56 15.49
CA PRO A 50 2.26 3.55 14.46
C PRO A 50 2.53 2.17 15.06
N LEU A 51 2.19 1.12 14.31
CA LEU A 51 2.54 -0.26 14.66
C LEU A 51 4.05 -0.49 14.63
N ARG A 52 4.75 0.23 13.75
CA ARG A 52 6.20 0.19 13.59
C ARG A 52 6.66 1.43 12.84
N THR A 53 7.79 1.98 13.26
CA THR A 53 8.57 2.95 12.48
C THR A 53 9.82 2.27 11.94
N SER A 54 10.18 2.52 10.69
CA SER A 54 11.41 2.01 10.07
C SER A 54 12.14 3.13 9.32
N PRO A 55 13.49 3.17 9.34
CA PRO A 55 14.23 4.03 8.44
C PRO A 55 14.00 3.59 7.00
N ARG A 56 14.02 4.54 6.07
CA ARG A 56 14.03 4.24 4.64
C ARG A 56 15.46 4.10 4.15
N ASN A 57 15.71 3.08 3.33
CA ASN A 57 17.04 2.68 2.84
C ASN A 57 17.26 3.09 1.38
N VAL A 58 16.18 3.17 0.60
CA VAL A 58 16.17 3.49 -0.83
C VAL A 58 16.13 5.01 -1.04
N SER A 59 15.29 5.70 -0.26
CA SER A 59 15.19 7.16 -0.23
C SER A 59 15.39 7.64 1.21
N PRO A 60 15.96 8.84 1.46
CA PRO A 60 16.08 9.37 2.82
C PRO A 60 14.73 9.54 3.53
N GLY A 61 14.74 9.39 4.85
CA GLY A 61 13.58 9.59 5.72
C GLY A 61 13.19 8.34 6.50
N SER A 62 11.93 8.29 6.93
CA SER A 62 11.35 7.20 7.72
C SER A 62 10.00 6.75 7.15
N CYS A 63 9.48 5.64 7.62
CA CYS A 63 8.17 5.13 7.25
C CYS A 63 7.46 4.54 8.47
N ASP A 64 6.19 4.91 8.64
CA ASP A 64 5.31 4.45 9.71
C ASP A 64 4.28 3.45 9.16
N ASP A 65 4.20 2.27 9.78
CA ASP A 65 3.22 1.22 9.49
C ASP A 65 1.96 1.40 10.35
N TYR A 66 0.80 1.35 9.72
CA TYR A 66 -0.53 1.41 10.33
C TYR A 66 -1.42 0.27 9.84
N ARG A 67 -2.57 0.10 10.50
CA ARG A 67 -3.61 -0.83 10.07
C ARG A 67 -5.00 -0.21 10.17
N LEU A 68 -5.60 0.08 9.01
CA LEU A 68 -6.94 0.66 8.92
C LEU A 68 -8.00 -0.39 9.23
N SER A 69 -8.99 0.00 10.03
CA SER A 69 -10.05 -0.88 10.54
C SER A 69 -9.54 -2.24 11.07
N GLY A 70 -8.31 -2.29 11.59
CA GLY A 70 -7.72 -3.51 12.14
C GLY A 70 -7.31 -4.61 11.14
N VAL A 71 -7.49 -4.42 9.82
CA VAL A 71 -7.14 -5.44 8.81
C VAL A 71 -6.28 -4.93 7.65
N GLN A 72 -6.44 -3.69 7.20
CA GLN A 72 -5.81 -3.20 5.99
C GLN A 72 -4.47 -2.52 6.29
N PRO A 73 -3.33 -3.05 5.82
CA PRO A 73 -2.04 -2.37 5.96
C PRO A 73 -2.08 -1.00 5.29
N TYR A 74 -1.45 -0.03 5.94
CA TYR A 74 -1.31 1.33 5.43
C TYR A 74 0.04 1.89 5.85
N HIS A 75 0.73 2.58 4.95
CA HIS A 75 1.99 3.24 5.26
C HIS A 75 1.83 4.75 5.16
N VAL A 76 2.63 5.45 5.95
CA VAL A 76 2.95 6.88 5.74
C VAL A 76 4.46 6.99 5.69
N ALA A 77 5.00 7.34 4.53
CA ALA A 77 6.43 7.54 4.33
C ALA A 77 6.77 9.03 4.41
N PHE A 78 7.81 9.35 5.15
CA PHE A 78 8.37 10.68 5.32
C PHE A 78 9.66 10.83 4.51
N ASP A 79 9.98 12.06 4.11
CA ASP A 79 11.25 12.43 3.50
C ASP A 79 12.32 12.77 4.56
N ALA A 80 13.48 13.25 4.09
CA ALA A 80 14.60 13.63 4.94
C ALA A 80 14.26 14.73 5.97
N ASP A 81 13.29 15.59 5.65
CA ASP A 81 12.87 16.71 6.50
C ASP A 81 11.75 16.30 7.48
N GLY A 82 11.42 15.01 7.55
CA GLY A 82 10.34 14.49 8.37
C GLY A 82 8.96 14.91 7.87
N ARG A 83 8.81 15.15 6.56
CA ARG A 83 7.55 15.56 5.94
C ARG A 83 6.95 14.41 5.13
N VAL A 84 5.63 14.27 5.15
CA VAL A 84 4.93 13.21 4.41
C VAL A 84 5.28 13.32 2.92
N ALA A 85 5.91 12.27 2.39
CA ALA A 85 6.30 12.14 0.99
C ALA A 85 5.34 11.22 0.23
N ALA A 86 4.89 10.14 0.87
CA ALA A 86 3.96 9.17 0.29
C ALA A 86 3.08 8.51 1.35
N ARG A 87 1.97 7.93 0.91
CA ARG A 87 1.03 7.15 1.73
C ARG A 87 0.27 6.16 0.85
N GLY A 88 -0.19 5.04 1.42
CA GLY A 88 -0.97 4.08 0.64
C GLY A 88 -1.28 2.76 1.33
N PHE A 89 -2.13 1.95 0.68
CA PHE A 89 -2.73 0.72 1.21
C PHE A 89 -1.82 -0.52 1.17
N ILE A 90 -0.56 -0.32 1.56
CA ILE A 90 0.49 -1.34 1.70
C ILE A 90 1.34 -0.99 2.92
N ASN A 91 2.10 -1.95 3.44
CA ASN A 91 3.05 -1.69 4.53
C ASN A 91 4.34 -1.02 4.02
N CYS A 92 5.17 -0.52 4.94
CA CYS A 92 6.43 0.16 4.65
C CYS A 92 7.41 -0.72 3.87
N GLU A 93 7.47 -2.02 4.15
CA GLU A 93 8.35 -2.95 3.42
C GLU A 93 7.94 -3.08 1.94
N ALA A 94 6.65 -3.23 1.66
CA ALA A 94 6.15 -3.30 0.30
C ALA A 94 6.33 -1.96 -0.44
N PHE A 95 6.13 -0.84 0.26
CA PHE A 95 6.40 0.49 -0.29
C PHE A 95 7.88 0.65 -0.65
N GLU A 96 8.79 0.23 0.22
CA GLU A 96 10.24 0.33 -0.03
C GLU A 96 10.68 -0.47 -1.27
N ARG A 97 10.14 -1.69 -1.45
CA ARG A 97 10.38 -2.48 -2.67
C ARG A 97 9.86 -1.78 -3.92
N ALA A 98 8.66 -1.19 -3.86
CA ALA A 98 8.09 -0.45 -4.97
C ALA A 98 8.92 0.82 -5.29
N ASP A 99 9.43 1.49 -4.27
CA ASP A 99 10.28 2.67 -4.45
C ASP A 99 11.62 2.31 -5.09
N TYR A 100 12.23 1.18 -4.69
CA TYR A 100 13.43 0.65 -5.33
C TYR A 100 13.21 0.38 -6.83
N GLN A 101 12.11 -0.30 -7.17
CA GLN A 101 11.77 -0.60 -8.57
C GLN A 101 11.53 0.67 -9.39
N ARG A 102 10.95 1.71 -8.78
CA ARG A 102 10.71 3.01 -9.42
C ARG A 102 12.02 3.74 -9.74
N LEU A 103 13.02 3.65 -8.86
CA LEU A 103 14.31 4.30 -9.03
C LEU A 103 15.29 3.48 -9.88
N HIS A 104 15.12 2.16 -9.92
CA HIS A 104 15.91 1.23 -10.72
C HIS A 104 15.04 0.46 -11.72
N PRO A 105 14.46 1.14 -12.74
CA PRO A 105 13.68 0.46 -13.75
C PRO A 105 14.57 -0.52 -14.51
N VAL A 106 14.14 -1.78 -14.60
CA VAL A 106 14.79 -2.75 -15.48
C VAL A 106 14.59 -2.30 -16.92
N ARG A 107 15.69 -1.98 -17.62
CA ARG A 107 15.64 -1.68 -19.05
C ARG A 107 15.48 -2.99 -19.80
N GLU A 108 14.27 -3.31 -20.24
CA GLU A 108 14.07 -4.34 -21.26
C GLU A 108 14.71 -3.86 -22.57
N GLY A 109 15.80 -4.51 -23.01
CA GLY A 109 16.37 -4.30 -24.35
C GLY A 109 17.88 -4.01 -24.48
N GLY A 110 18.73 -4.45 -23.55
CA GLY A 110 20.19 -4.45 -23.77
C GLY A 110 20.66 -5.80 -24.32
N TYR A 111 20.93 -5.88 -25.64
CA TYR A 111 21.76 -6.93 -26.23
C TYR A 111 23.24 -6.64 -26.00
#